data_AF-A0A538Q8E3-F1
#
_entry.id   AF-A0A538Q8E3-F1
#
_cell.length_a   1.000
_cell.length_b   1.000
_cell.length_c   1.000
_cell.angle_alpha   90.00
_cell.angle_beta   90.00
_cell.angle_gamma   90.00
#
_symmetry.space_group_name_H-M   'P 1'
#
loop_
_entity.id
_entity.type
_entity.pdbx_description
1 polymer ?
#
loop_
_entity_poly.entity_id
_entity_poly.type
_entity_poly.pdbx_seq_one_letter_code
_entity_poly.pdbx_strand_id
1 'polypeptide(L)' 'MEGRAEAAAHAVLTALRVRGIGVPDTVRQRILAETDLEQLDRWLRTAAVASSIEQMVDLE' A
#
# COMPACT_ATOMS: atom_id res chain seq x y z
N MET A 1 19.90 -0.40 2.44
CA MET A 1 18.89 -1.10 1.62
C MET A 1 17.46 -0.58 1.86
N GLU A 2 17.28 0.45 2.69
CA GLU A 2 15.97 1.07 3.00
C GLU A 2 15.22 1.62 1.78
N GLY A 3 15.94 2.07 0.74
CA GLY A 3 15.30 2.67 -0.44
C GLY A 3 14.39 1.76 -1.26
N ARG A 4 14.51 0.41 -1.16
CA ARG A 4 13.63 -0.49 -1.93
C ARG A 4 12.25 -0.65 -1.29
N ALA A 5 12.22 -0.83 0.03
CA ALA A 5 10.95 -0.96 0.76
C ALA A 5 10.19 0.36 0.72
N GLU A 6 10.89 1.48 0.96
CA GLU A 6 10.29 2.81 0.86
C GLU A 6 9.75 3.10 -0.56
N ALA A 7 10.48 2.73 -1.61
CA ALA A 7 9.99 2.88 -2.98
C ALA A 7 8.75 2.01 -3.27
N ALA A 8 8.73 0.77 -2.77
CA ALA A 8 7.59 -0.12 -2.93
C ALA A 8 6.36 0.38 -2.15
N ALA A 9 6.53 0.87 -0.93
CA ALA A 9 5.48 1.51 -0.14
C ALA A 9 4.87 2.72 -0.87
N HIS A 10 5.70 3.60 -1.43
CA HIS A 10 5.24 4.73 -2.24
C HIS A 10 4.52 4.29 -3.53
N ALA A 11 4.93 3.18 -4.14
CA ALA A 11 4.25 2.61 -5.30
C ALA A 11 2.83 2.14 -4.95
N VAL A 12 2.66 1.46 -3.81
CA VAL A 12 1.34 1.05 -3.29
C VAL A 12 0.42 2.27 -3.10
N LEU A 13 0.91 3.29 -2.40
CA LEU A 13 0.15 4.53 -2.16
C LEU A 13 -0.21 5.24 -3.47
N THR A 14 0.69 5.21 -4.45
CA THR A 14 0.44 5.78 -5.77
C THR A 14 -0.64 5.03 -6.52
N ALA A 15 -0.61 3.69 -6.51
CA ALA A 15 -1.65 2.87 -7.13
C ALA A 15 -3.02 3.16 -6.52
N LEU A 16 -3.13 3.20 -5.19
CA LEU A 16 -4.37 3.55 -4.48
C LEU A 16 -4.90 4.93 -4.90
N ARG A 17 -4.01 5.93 -4.97
CA ARG A 17 -4.36 7.29 -5.42
C ARG A 17 -4.85 7.32 -6.87
N VAL A 18 -4.19 6.61 -7.79
CA VAL A 18 -4.60 6.52 -9.20
C VAL A 18 -5.99 5.88 -9.33
N ARG A 19 -6.31 4.93 -8.44
CA ARG A 19 -7.63 4.30 -8.36
C ARG A 19 -8.69 5.21 -7.73
N GLY A 20 -8.32 6.37 -7.19
CA GLY A 20 -9.23 7.25 -6.45
C GLY A 20 -9.64 6.70 -5.08
N ILE A 21 -8.89 5.73 -4.55
CA ILE A 21 -9.15 5.14 -3.23
C ILE A 21 -8.55 6.08 -2.19
N GLY A 22 -9.41 6.63 -1.32
CA GLY A 22 -8.97 7.40 -0.17
C GLY A 22 -8.17 6.52 0.79
N VAL A 23 -6.93 6.92 1.09
CA VAL A 23 -6.06 6.21 2.03
C VAL A 23 -6.03 6.99 3.34
N PRO A 24 -6.61 6.47 4.44
CA PRO A 24 -6.50 7.08 5.76
C PRO A 24 -5.04 7.18 6.19
N ASP A 25 -4.70 8.21 6.98
CA ASP A 25 -3.32 8.43 7.42
C ASP A 25 -2.77 7.25 8.26
N THR A 26 -3.63 6.55 9.02
CA THR A 26 -3.26 5.34 9.76
C THR A 26 -2.78 4.23 8.83
N VAL A 27 -3.49 3.99 7.72
CA VAL A 27 -3.13 3.00 6.71
C VAL A 27 -1.86 3.44 5.96
N ARG A 28 -1.76 4.74 5.64
CA ARG A 28 -0.56 5.30 5.00
C ARG A 28 0.69 5.08 5.85
N GLN A 29 0.61 5.38 7.15
CA GLN A 29 1.71 5.17 8.10
C GLN A 29 2.11 3.70 8.16
N ARG A 30 1.14 2.78 8.21
CA ARG A 30 1.40 1.33 8.18
C ARG A 30 2.13 0.90 6.90
N ILE A 31 1.70 1.39 5.73
CA ILE A 31 2.35 1.07 4.45
C ILE A 31 3.79 1.60 4.41
N LEU A 32 4.03 2.82 4.91
CA LEU A 32 5.38 3.41 4.92
C LEU A 32 6.32 2.79 5.95
N ALA A 33 5.78 2.26 7.05
CA ALA A 33 6.55 1.55 8.06
C ALA A 33 6.88 0.10 7.68
N GLU A 34 6.22 -0.44 6.65
CA GLU A 34 6.45 -1.81 6.19
C GLU A 34 7.82 -1.95 5.51
N THR A 35 8.54 -2.99 5.89
CA THR A 35 9.87 -3.29 5.35
C THR A 35 9.90 -4.61 4.58
N ASP A 36 8.86 -5.43 4.69
CA ASP A 36 8.68 -6.64 3.91
C ASP A 36 8.28 -6.31 2.46
N LEU A 37 9.22 -6.54 1.56
CA LEU A 37 9.03 -6.32 0.12
C LEU A 37 7.97 -7.24 -0.50
N GLU A 38 7.80 -8.47 0.00
CA GLU A 38 6.78 -9.38 -0.53
C GLU A 38 5.37 -8.92 -0.12
N GLN A 39 5.23 -8.41 1.10
CA GLN A 39 3.99 -7.82 1.56
C GLN A 39 3.63 -6.56 0.76
N LEU A 40 4.61 -5.69 0.53
CA LEU A 40 4.44 -4.48 -0.29
C LEU A 40 4.08 -4.82 -1.75
N ASP A 41 4.72 -5.82 -2.38
CA ASP A 41 4.35 -6.27 -3.74
C ASP A 41 2.93 -6.83 -3.80
N ARG A 42 2.53 -7.60 -2.78
CA ARG A 42 1.16 -8.11 -2.66
C ARG A 42 0.15 -6.98 -2.56
N TRP A 43 0.39 -6.00 -1.69
CA TRP A 43 -0.43 -4.81 -1.58
C TRP A 43 -0.49 -4.01 -2.88
N LEU A 44 0.61 -3.90 -3.61
CA LEU A 44 0.63 -3.19 -4.90
C LEU A 44 -0.26 -3.87 -5.94
N ARG A 45 -0.19 -5.21 -6.04
CA ARG A 45 -1.05 -5.99 -6.95
C ARG A 45 -2.52 -5.86 -6.56
N THR A 46 -2.82 -5.95 -5.27
CA THR A 46 -4.19 -5.78 -4.79
C THR A 46 -4.68 -4.35 -5.03
N ALA A 47 -3.87 -3.32 -4.76
CA ALA A 47 -4.20 -1.91 -5.01
C ALA A 47 -4.62 -1.67 -6.47
N ALA A 48 -3.96 -2.33 -7.41
CA ALA A 48 -4.24 -2.17 -8.84
C ALA A 48 -5.66 -2.63 -9.24
N VAL A 49 -6.23 -3.61 -8.53
CA VAL A 49 -7.56 -4.19 -8.82
C VAL A 49 -8.61 -3.85 -7.77
N ALA A 50 -8.20 -3.38 -6.59
CA ALA A 50 -9.09 -3.06 -5.49
C ALA A 50 -10.08 -1.95 -5.87
N SER A 51 -11.25 -2.02 -5.24
CA SER A 51 -12.29 -0.98 -5.31
C SER A 51 -12.38 -0.16 -4.01
N SER A 52 -11.79 -0.65 -2.91
CA SER A 52 -11.71 0.04 -1.63
C SER A 52 -10.46 -0.39 -0.85
N ILE A 53 -10.07 0.42 0.15
CA ILE A 53 -8.89 0.16 0.99
C ILE A 53 -9.07 -1.05 1.91
N GLU A 54 -10.32 -1.34 2.30
CA GLU A 54 -10.70 -2.47 3.18
C GLU A 54 -10.40 -3.83 2.55
N GLN A 55 -10.34 -3.92 1.21
CA GLN A 55 -9.94 -5.15 0.53
C GLN A 55 -8.44 -5.40 0.53
N MET A 56 -7.65 -4.42 0.98
CA MET A 56 -6.21 -4.39 0.80
C MET A 56 -5.46 -4.59 2.11
N VAL A 57 -5.93 -3.92 3.15
CA VAL A 57 -5.46 -4.08 4.52
C VAL A 57 -6.52 -4.86 5.27
N ASP A 58 -6.17 -6.07 5.72
CA ASP A 58 -6.80 -6.68 6.89
C ASP A 58 -6.63 -5.69 8.04
N LEU A 59 -7.62 -4.82 8.18
CA LEU A 59 -7.88 -4.03 9.36
C LEU A 59 -8.79 -4.92 10.21
N GLU A 60 -8.18 -5.84 10.96
CA GLU A 60 -8.87 -6.37 12.15
C GLU A 60 -9.08 -5.25 13.18
#